data_AF-A0A1H7IVS5-F1
#
_entry.id   AF-A0A1H7IVS5-F1
#
_cell.length_a   1.000
_cell.length_b   1.000
_cell.length_c   1.000
_cell.angle_alpha   90.00
_cell.angle_beta   90.00
_cell.angle_gamma   90.00
#
_symmetry.space_group_name_H-M   'P 1'
#
loop_
_entity.id
_entity.type
_entity.pdbx_description
1 polymer ?
#
loop_
_entity_poly.entity_id
_entity_poly.type
_entity_poly.pdbx_seq_one_letter_code
_entity_poly.pdbx_strand_id
1 'polypeptide(L)'
;MKRVDVYYEGWAERWLLGTLAHGSGELLFEYSPQALEQKLELSPLKLPLQVAAFSKFPQSQHGLPGLIADSLPDGWGMLLMDRYCRKSGIEAAKVSPLDRLAFLGHRTMGALTFEPSQALPAPADNVDLLQLAQESQQVMSGKDSKLLAELVLMGGSPHGARPKVLVDYCAATGEMGAHGVANGQPWLVKFQSQGEHKEVCIIENCYAEMAQDCGLDIPATEYFDISPKLGGNVVFNNRDDHPKNFSFRLDSERHWKLSPAYDLTYSPGPGGYHQMDVMGEALAITRKDMLDLASKAGVPAEKARAHLDRHIDVASGFAKTLKAAKVRPSTVKDMAAQVEANVRRLR
;
A
#
# COMPACT_ATOMS: atom_id res chain seq x y z
N MET A 1 10.15 23.64 20.08
CA MET A 1 9.72 23.64 18.65
C MET A 1 10.39 22.46 17.99
N LYS A 2 9.63 21.57 17.34
CA LYS A 2 10.18 20.52 16.48
C LYS A 2 10.18 21.01 15.03
N ARG A 3 11.16 20.56 14.25
CA ARG A 3 11.30 20.85 12.81
C ARG A 3 11.65 19.56 12.10
N VAL A 4 11.08 19.36 10.91
CA VAL A 4 11.51 18.35 9.94
C VAL A 4 11.57 19.02 8.58
N ASP A 5 12.70 18.89 7.91
CA ASP A 5 12.89 19.35 6.54
C ASP A 5 12.52 18.23 5.58
N VAL A 6 11.77 18.58 4.55
CA VAL A 6 11.22 17.66 3.55
C VAL A 6 11.99 17.87 2.27
N TYR A 7 12.66 16.84 1.79
CA TYR A 7 13.40 16.85 0.54
C TYR A 7 12.61 16.13 -0.55
N TYR A 8 12.72 16.64 -1.77
CA TYR A 8 12.40 15.88 -2.99
C TYR A 8 13.65 15.11 -3.41
N GLU A 9 13.50 13.80 -3.64
CA GLU A 9 14.53 12.88 -4.14
C GLU A 9 13.92 12.03 -5.26
N GLY A 10 13.99 12.55 -6.50
CA GLY A 10 13.38 11.92 -7.66
C GLY A 10 14.12 12.28 -8.95
N TRP A 11 14.08 11.38 -9.94
CA TRP A 11 14.77 11.51 -11.23
C TRP A 11 16.29 11.82 -11.11
N ALA A 12 16.92 11.33 -10.03
CA ALA A 12 18.31 11.62 -9.62
C ALA A 12 18.60 13.08 -9.21
N GLU A 13 17.57 13.92 -9.02
CA GLU A 13 17.68 15.21 -8.33
C GLU A 13 17.50 15.03 -6.81
N ARG A 14 18.15 15.92 -6.03
CA ARG A 14 17.88 16.11 -4.59
C ARG A 14 17.77 17.60 -4.28
N TRP A 15 16.64 18.05 -3.74
CA TRP A 15 16.45 19.45 -3.34
C TRP A 15 15.46 19.60 -2.18
N LEU A 16 15.58 20.70 -1.42
CA LEU A 16 14.69 20.97 -0.29
C LEU A 16 13.30 21.36 -0.81
N LEU A 17 12.28 20.55 -0.58
CA LEU A 17 10.90 20.88 -0.94
C LEU A 17 10.33 21.93 0.03
N GLY A 18 10.56 21.76 1.32
CA GLY A 18 10.06 22.68 2.33
C GLY A 18 10.33 22.22 3.76
N THR A 19 9.77 22.95 4.73
CA THR A 19 9.99 22.73 6.16
C THR A 19 8.66 22.55 6.88
N LEU A 20 8.55 21.48 7.66
CA LEU A 20 7.51 21.29 8.68
C LEU A 20 7.99 21.84 10.01
N ALA A 21 7.14 22.59 10.71
CA ALA A 21 7.45 23.13 12.02
C ALA A 21 6.27 22.97 12.99
N HIS A 22 6.55 22.55 14.23
CA HIS A 22 5.55 22.42 15.29
C HIS A 22 6.04 23.14 16.56
N GLY A 23 5.35 24.23 16.91
CA GLY A 23 5.67 25.12 18.02
C GLY A 23 4.84 24.81 19.28
N SER A 24 4.28 25.86 19.87
CA SER A 24 3.22 25.80 20.91
C SER A 24 1.81 25.96 20.33
N GLY A 25 1.71 26.35 19.06
CA GLY A 25 0.46 26.39 18.29
C GLY A 25 0.39 25.25 17.27
N GLU A 26 -0.41 25.46 16.23
CA GLU A 26 -0.58 24.50 15.13
C GLU A 26 0.71 24.21 14.34
N LEU A 27 0.70 23.07 13.63
CA LEU A 27 1.76 22.67 12.72
C LEU A 27 1.72 23.51 11.45
N LEU A 28 2.88 24.00 11.03
CA LEU A 28 3.08 24.81 9.83
C LEU A 28 3.89 24.04 8.78
N PHE A 29 3.60 24.28 7.50
CA PHE A 29 4.45 23.88 6.37
C PHE A 29 4.80 25.09 5.51
N GLU A 30 6.08 25.28 5.20
CA GLU A 30 6.59 26.37 4.36
C GLU A 30 7.37 25.78 3.18
N TYR A 31 7.08 26.24 1.95
CA TYR A 31 7.85 25.87 0.77
C TYR A 31 9.22 26.55 0.77
N SER A 32 10.26 25.83 0.34
CA SER A 32 11.58 26.44 0.19
C SER A 32 11.64 27.37 -1.02
N PRO A 33 12.57 28.35 -1.05
CA PRO A 33 12.83 29.13 -2.27
C PRO A 33 13.16 28.24 -3.49
N GLN A 34 13.90 27.15 -3.26
CA GLN A 34 14.29 26.19 -4.30
C GLN A 34 13.07 25.46 -4.90
N ALA A 35 12.05 25.16 -4.10
CA ALA A 35 10.80 24.56 -4.60
C ALA A 35 9.99 25.54 -5.48
N LEU A 36 9.98 26.83 -5.11
CA LEU A 36 9.34 27.91 -5.88
C LEU A 36 10.07 28.18 -7.20
N GLU A 37 11.40 28.01 -7.23
CA GLU A 37 12.21 28.05 -8.47
C GLU A 37 11.95 26.82 -9.36
N GLN A 38 11.88 25.62 -8.76
CA GLN A 38 11.63 24.36 -9.46
C GLN A 38 10.23 24.23 -10.07
N LYS A 39 9.22 24.92 -9.51
CA LYS A 39 7.83 24.97 -10.02
C LYS A 39 7.19 23.59 -10.21
N LEU A 40 7.53 22.63 -9.34
CA LEU A 40 7.00 21.27 -9.36
C LEU A 40 5.80 21.15 -8.40
N GLU A 41 4.58 21.28 -8.92
CA GLU A 41 3.37 21.15 -8.10
C GLU A 41 3.00 19.69 -7.86
N LEU A 42 3.46 19.15 -6.72
CA LEU A 42 3.15 17.78 -6.29
C LEU A 42 1.71 17.59 -5.76
N SER A 43 1.02 18.68 -5.36
CA SER A 43 -0.37 18.61 -4.88
C SER A 43 -1.14 19.93 -5.14
N PRO A 44 -1.30 20.37 -6.41
CA PRO A 44 -1.79 21.71 -6.77
C PRO A 44 -3.17 22.06 -6.19
N LEU A 45 -4.02 21.06 -5.89
CA LEU A 45 -5.37 21.27 -5.35
C LEU A 45 -5.45 21.40 -3.81
N LYS A 46 -4.35 21.12 -3.09
CA LYS A 46 -4.31 21.04 -1.61
C LYS A 46 -3.08 21.69 -0.98
N LEU A 47 -1.99 21.78 -1.73
CA LEU A 47 -0.73 22.40 -1.36
C LEU A 47 -0.10 23.02 -2.63
N PRO A 48 -0.70 24.07 -3.22
CA PRO A 48 -0.11 24.78 -4.36
C PRO A 48 1.16 25.53 -3.95
N LEU A 49 2.06 25.79 -4.91
CA LEU A 49 3.31 26.51 -4.66
C LEU A 49 3.04 27.99 -4.36
N GLN A 50 3.37 28.40 -3.14
CA GLN A 50 3.26 29.78 -2.67
C GLN A 50 4.32 30.11 -1.60
N VAL A 51 4.61 31.41 -1.44
CA VAL A 51 5.56 31.92 -0.43
C VAL A 51 4.99 31.84 1.00
N ALA A 52 3.67 31.94 1.15
CA ALA A 52 3.05 31.94 2.48
C ALA A 52 2.96 30.53 3.07
N ALA A 53 3.39 30.35 4.31
CA ALA A 53 3.26 29.08 5.03
C ALA A 53 1.78 28.65 5.19
N PHE A 54 1.55 27.34 5.09
CA PHE A 54 0.26 26.69 5.29
C PHE A 54 0.09 26.24 6.75
N SER A 55 -1.15 26.22 7.23
CA SER A 55 -1.56 25.70 8.54
C SER A 55 -2.97 25.06 8.48
N LYS A 56 -3.58 24.74 9.63
CA LYS A 56 -4.96 24.21 9.76
C LYS A 56 -5.22 22.89 9.03
N PHE A 57 -4.19 22.05 8.94
CA PHE A 57 -4.29 20.72 8.36
C PHE A 57 -5.26 19.81 9.16
N PRO A 58 -5.98 18.87 8.51
CA PRO A 58 -6.91 17.99 9.19
C PRO A 58 -6.25 17.09 10.26
N GLN A 59 -6.91 16.92 11.40
CA GLN A 59 -6.48 15.96 12.43
C GLN A 59 -6.54 14.50 11.94
N SER A 60 -7.39 14.19 10.96
CA SER A 60 -7.41 12.91 10.22
C SER A 60 -6.16 12.68 9.36
N GLN A 61 -5.38 13.73 9.08
CA GLN A 61 -4.06 13.68 8.43
C GLN A 61 -2.94 13.95 9.46
N HIS A 62 -3.22 13.69 10.75
CA HIS A 62 -2.34 13.97 11.89
C HIS A 62 -1.87 15.44 12.00
N GLY A 63 -2.58 16.38 11.39
CA GLY A 63 -2.16 17.77 11.29
C GLY A 63 -1.02 18.02 10.31
N LEU A 64 -0.76 17.10 9.36
CA LEU A 64 0.21 17.27 8.26
C LEU A 64 -0.50 17.65 6.94
N PRO A 65 0.19 18.29 5.98
CA PRO A 65 -0.26 18.35 4.59
C PRO A 65 -0.49 16.93 4.04
N GLY A 66 -1.60 16.70 3.32
CA GLY A 66 -1.98 15.35 2.86
C GLY A 66 -0.87 14.59 2.12
N LEU A 67 -0.20 15.25 1.17
CA LEU A 67 0.96 14.74 0.42
C LEU A 67 2.06 14.14 1.33
N ILE A 68 2.23 14.70 2.53
CA ILE A 68 3.23 14.27 3.52
C ILE A 68 2.61 13.32 4.56
N ALA A 69 1.32 13.46 4.86
CA ALA A 69 0.59 12.51 5.71
C ALA A 69 0.58 11.10 5.09
N ASP A 70 0.45 10.99 3.77
CA ASP A 70 0.54 9.74 3.01
C ASP A 70 1.98 9.18 2.89
N SER A 71 2.96 9.82 3.55
CA SER A 71 4.29 9.22 3.79
C SER A 71 4.35 8.43 5.12
N LEU A 72 3.36 8.57 6.01
CA LEU A 72 3.29 7.81 7.25
C LEU A 72 2.70 6.39 7.01
N PRO A 73 3.15 5.36 7.76
CA PRO A 73 2.55 4.05 7.68
C PRO A 73 1.16 3.99 8.33
N ASP A 74 0.30 3.14 7.79
CA ASP A 74 -0.95 2.73 8.45
C ASP A 74 -0.66 1.58 9.45
N GLY A 75 -1.69 0.80 9.82
CA GLY A 75 -1.73 -0.06 11.01
C GLY A 75 -0.49 -0.94 11.28
N TRP A 76 0.10 -1.59 10.27
CA TRP A 76 1.26 -2.48 10.49
C TRP A 76 2.54 -1.72 10.86
N GLY A 77 2.99 -0.79 10.01
CA GLY A 77 4.19 0.01 10.27
C GLY A 77 4.02 0.91 11.49
N MET A 78 2.80 1.44 11.72
CA MET A 78 2.48 2.21 12.92
C MET A 78 2.63 1.37 14.21
N LEU A 79 2.14 0.12 14.22
CA LEU A 79 2.31 -0.83 15.33
C LEU A 79 3.79 -1.16 15.59
N LEU A 80 4.56 -1.39 14.52
CA LEU A 80 6.00 -1.66 14.60
C LEU A 80 6.75 -0.48 15.22
N MET A 81 6.54 0.74 14.72
CA MET A 81 7.14 1.96 15.27
C MET A 81 6.76 2.18 16.73
N ASP A 82 5.49 1.98 17.09
CA ASP A 82 4.99 2.13 18.47
C ASP A 82 5.65 1.13 19.43
N ARG A 83 5.84 -0.12 19.01
CA ARG A 83 6.56 -1.13 19.79
C ARG A 83 8.04 -0.78 19.92
N TYR A 84 8.68 -0.35 18.84
CA TYR A 84 10.09 0.03 18.84
C TYR A 84 10.33 1.19 19.81
N CYS A 85 9.54 2.26 19.72
CA CYS A 85 9.59 3.40 20.64
C CYS A 85 9.47 2.95 22.10
N ARG A 86 8.47 2.11 22.42
CA ARG A 86 8.29 1.57 23.78
C ARG A 86 9.49 0.73 24.25
N LYS A 87 10.05 -0.12 23.39
CA LYS A 87 11.26 -0.92 23.67
C LYS A 87 12.51 -0.04 23.88
N SER A 88 12.55 1.14 23.24
CA SER A 88 13.56 2.18 23.44
C SER A 88 13.25 3.15 24.61
N GLY A 89 12.24 2.87 25.44
CA GLY A 89 11.86 3.71 26.59
C GLY A 89 11.08 4.99 26.25
N ILE A 90 10.65 5.15 24.98
CA ILE A 90 9.87 6.28 24.50
C ILE A 90 8.37 5.94 24.59
N GLU A 91 7.62 6.71 25.38
CA GLU A 91 6.15 6.61 25.42
C GLU A 91 5.55 6.93 24.05
N ALA A 92 4.85 5.97 23.44
CA ALA A 92 4.25 6.15 22.10
C ALA A 92 3.31 7.36 21.98
N ALA A 93 2.62 7.74 23.07
CA ALA A 93 1.77 8.93 23.13
C ALA A 93 2.54 10.27 23.03
N LYS A 94 3.87 10.25 23.19
CA LYS A 94 4.77 11.42 23.03
C LYS A 94 5.46 11.45 21.65
N VAL A 95 5.24 10.44 20.80
CA VAL A 95 5.80 10.34 19.44
C VAL A 95 4.89 11.10 18.48
N SER A 96 5.27 12.35 18.17
CA SER A 96 4.54 13.23 17.25
C SER A 96 4.75 12.84 15.78
N PRO A 97 3.91 13.33 14.84
CA PRO A 97 4.04 13.02 13.43
C PRO A 97 5.41 13.41 12.84
N LEU A 98 6.02 14.51 13.32
CA LEU A 98 7.39 14.90 12.95
C LEU A 98 8.42 13.87 13.40
N ASP A 99 8.27 13.29 14.60
CA ASP A 99 9.17 12.24 15.07
C ASP A 99 9.05 10.98 14.19
N ARG A 100 7.84 10.68 13.69
CA ARG A 100 7.59 9.55 12.79
C ARG A 100 8.18 9.77 11.40
N LEU A 101 8.03 10.96 10.83
CA LEU A 101 8.69 11.32 9.56
C LEU A 101 10.22 11.26 9.67
N ALA A 102 10.80 11.87 10.72
CA ALA A 102 12.23 11.78 11.03
C ALA A 102 12.71 10.32 11.24
N PHE A 103 11.87 9.46 11.79
CA PHE A 103 12.18 8.04 11.98
C PHE A 103 12.20 7.25 10.65
N LEU A 104 11.32 7.57 9.72
CA LEU A 104 11.28 6.94 8.40
C LEU A 104 12.44 7.44 7.51
N GLY A 105 12.72 8.75 7.53
CA GLY A 105 13.88 9.33 6.87
C GLY A 105 13.82 9.22 5.35
N HIS A 106 14.64 8.33 4.77
CA HIS A 106 14.69 8.01 3.35
C HIS A 106 13.94 6.71 2.98
N ARG A 107 13.27 6.06 3.93
CA ARG A 107 12.59 4.75 3.75
C ARG A 107 11.10 4.87 3.36
N THR A 108 10.68 6.07 2.95
CA THR A 108 9.33 6.42 2.53
C THR A 108 9.08 6.07 1.06
N MET A 109 7.83 5.80 0.69
CA MET A 109 7.46 5.53 -0.71
C MET A 109 7.47 6.82 -1.55
N GLY A 110 7.80 6.67 -2.84
CA GLY A 110 7.82 7.78 -3.79
C GLY A 110 9.15 8.53 -3.77
N ALA A 111 9.06 9.87 -3.82
CA ALA A 111 10.21 10.77 -4.03
C ALA A 111 10.32 11.83 -2.91
N LEU A 112 9.84 11.53 -1.70
CA LEU A 112 9.93 12.42 -0.54
C LEU A 112 10.76 11.76 0.56
N THR A 113 11.69 12.51 1.14
CA THR A 113 12.51 12.09 2.29
C THR A 113 12.53 13.17 3.37
N PHE A 114 12.92 12.80 4.59
CA PHE A 114 12.70 13.59 5.79
C PHE A 114 13.96 13.70 6.67
N GLU A 115 14.36 14.93 6.99
CA GLU A 115 15.54 15.22 7.81
C GLU A 115 15.20 16.04 9.07
N PRO A 116 15.93 15.89 10.19
CA PRO A 116 17.04 14.95 10.40
C PRO A 116 16.55 13.50 10.52
N SER A 117 17.11 12.60 9.72
CA SER A 117 16.72 11.19 9.77
C SER A 117 17.31 10.49 10.99
N GLN A 118 16.53 9.66 11.68
CA GLN A 118 17.05 8.84 12.77
C GLN A 118 17.86 7.66 12.23
N ALA A 119 19.07 7.49 12.75
CA ALA A 119 19.89 6.31 12.52
C ALA A 119 19.27 5.11 13.25
N LEU A 120 18.99 4.06 12.48
CA LEU A 120 18.61 2.75 12.98
C LEU A 120 19.79 1.79 12.80
N PRO A 121 19.83 0.65 13.53
CA PRO A 121 20.78 -0.42 13.23
C PRO A 121 20.65 -0.87 11.77
N ALA A 122 21.74 -1.36 11.18
CA ALA A 122 21.62 -2.14 9.95
C ALA A 122 20.81 -3.43 10.25
N PRO A 123 19.92 -3.89 9.35
CA PRO A 123 19.33 -5.21 9.49
C PRO A 123 20.41 -6.28 9.27
N ALA A 124 20.20 -7.49 9.81
CA ALA A 124 21.13 -8.60 9.58
C ALA A 124 21.24 -8.95 8.09
N ASP A 125 22.45 -9.31 7.63
CA ASP A 125 22.77 -9.50 6.21
C ASP A 125 21.85 -10.54 5.54
N ASN A 126 21.64 -11.67 6.22
CA ASN A 126 20.73 -12.74 5.80
C ASN A 126 19.50 -12.78 6.72
N VAL A 127 18.30 -12.79 6.12
CA VAL A 127 17.04 -12.90 6.86
C VAL A 127 16.11 -13.91 6.19
N ASP A 128 15.70 -14.93 6.96
CA ASP A 128 14.81 -15.99 6.50
C ASP A 128 13.33 -15.52 6.48
N LEU A 129 12.62 -15.76 5.37
CA LEU A 129 11.18 -15.50 5.25
C LEU A 129 10.35 -16.24 6.30
N LEU A 130 10.72 -17.48 6.65
CA LEU A 130 10.01 -18.25 7.66
C LEU A 130 10.19 -17.60 9.05
N GLN A 131 11.39 -17.12 9.37
CA GLN A 131 11.65 -16.32 10.57
C GLN A 131 10.88 -14.99 10.57
N LEU A 132 10.88 -14.25 9.45
CA LEU A 132 10.12 -12.99 9.31
C LEU A 132 8.61 -13.18 9.49
N ALA A 133 8.05 -14.22 8.90
CA ALA A 133 6.64 -14.55 9.07
C ALA A 133 6.33 -14.93 10.52
N GLN A 134 7.16 -15.75 11.18
CA GLN A 134 6.99 -16.13 12.58
C GLN A 134 7.10 -14.93 13.55
N GLU A 135 8.09 -14.06 13.37
CA GLU A 135 8.26 -12.85 14.18
C GLU A 135 7.14 -11.84 13.91
N SER A 136 6.65 -11.72 12.66
CA SER A 136 5.48 -10.89 12.33
C SER A 136 4.21 -11.37 13.05
N GLN A 137 3.94 -12.69 13.08
CA GLN A 137 2.82 -13.25 13.84
C GLN A 137 2.99 -13.04 15.36
N GLN A 138 4.22 -13.07 15.89
CA GLN A 138 4.47 -12.73 17.29
C GLN A 138 4.10 -11.26 17.58
N VAL A 139 4.57 -10.31 16.77
CA VAL A 139 4.24 -8.88 16.86
C VAL A 139 2.74 -8.62 16.81
N MET A 140 2.00 -9.28 15.91
CA MET A 140 0.53 -9.18 15.87
C MET A 140 -0.10 -9.70 17.16
N SER A 141 0.29 -10.90 17.61
CA SER A 141 -0.29 -11.61 18.76
C SER A 141 -0.04 -10.99 20.14
N GLY A 142 0.37 -9.72 20.20
CA GLY A 142 0.68 -8.99 21.42
C GLY A 142 2.14 -9.11 21.86
N LYS A 143 2.87 -10.15 21.45
CA LYS A 143 4.18 -10.54 21.99
C LYS A 143 5.32 -9.64 21.52
N ASP A 144 6.42 -9.71 22.26
CA ASP A 144 7.69 -9.14 21.84
C ASP A 144 8.33 -9.98 20.72
N SER A 145 9.12 -9.31 19.89
CA SER A 145 9.91 -9.91 18.82
C SER A 145 11.40 -9.64 19.05
N LYS A 146 12.22 -10.63 18.68
CA LYS A 146 13.67 -10.51 18.60
C LYS A 146 14.04 -9.62 17.41
N LEU A 147 13.49 -9.91 16.23
CA LEU A 147 13.69 -9.17 14.99
C LEU A 147 12.88 -7.84 14.91
N LEU A 148 12.59 -7.18 16.03
CA LEU A 148 11.72 -6.00 16.02
C LEU A 148 12.36 -4.82 15.26
N ALA A 149 13.68 -4.65 15.31
CA ALA A 149 14.33 -3.54 14.59
C ALA A 149 14.33 -3.80 13.08
N GLU A 150 14.58 -5.04 12.70
CA GLU A 150 14.61 -5.57 11.35
C GLU A 150 13.22 -5.52 10.71
N LEU A 151 12.18 -5.93 11.44
CA LEU A 151 10.77 -5.78 11.03
C LEU A 151 10.37 -4.31 10.89
N VAL A 152 10.89 -3.40 11.71
CA VAL A 152 10.64 -1.95 11.59
C VAL A 152 11.34 -1.35 10.35
N LEU A 153 12.54 -1.82 10.04
CA LEU A 153 13.31 -1.40 8.85
C LEU A 153 12.64 -1.87 7.55
N MET A 154 12.31 -3.15 7.46
CA MET A 154 11.71 -3.75 6.26
C MET A 154 10.20 -3.48 6.17
N GLY A 155 9.48 -3.53 7.29
CA GLY A 155 8.03 -3.29 7.39
C GLY A 155 7.63 -1.82 7.52
N GLY A 156 8.59 -0.89 7.36
CA GLY A 156 8.36 0.55 7.29
C GLY A 156 7.62 1.02 6.03
N SER A 157 7.37 0.11 5.06
CA SER A 157 6.55 0.38 3.88
C SER A 157 5.19 0.99 4.28
N PRO A 158 4.80 2.16 3.75
CA PRO A 158 3.55 2.78 4.13
C PRO A 158 2.34 1.99 3.64
N HIS A 159 1.21 2.29 4.29
CA HIS A 159 -0.14 1.84 3.96
C HIS A 159 -0.52 0.37 4.19
N GLY A 160 -1.80 0.15 4.51
CA GLY A 160 -2.40 -1.14 4.80
C GLY A 160 -2.18 -1.67 6.23
N ALA A 161 -3.06 -2.60 6.65
CA ALA A 161 -3.06 -3.17 8.01
C ALA A 161 -2.43 -4.58 8.12
N ARG A 162 -2.28 -5.31 7.00
CA ARG A 162 -1.66 -6.65 6.99
C ARG A 162 -0.15 -6.55 7.19
N PRO A 163 0.48 -7.52 7.88
CA PRO A 163 1.94 -7.56 7.98
C PRO A 163 2.61 -7.65 6.62
N LYS A 164 3.66 -6.83 6.44
CA LYS A 164 4.41 -6.73 5.19
C LYS A 164 5.85 -6.34 5.47
N VAL A 165 6.75 -6.75 4.58
CA VAL A 165 8.20 -6.46 4.63
C VAL A 165 8.73 -6.23 3.21
N LEU A 166 9.61 -5.24 3.06
CA LEU A 166 10.44 -5.06 1.88
C LEU A 166 11.69 -5.95 2.00
N VAL A 167 12.01 -6.68 0.94
CA VAL A 167 13.20 -7.54 0.82
C VAL A 167 13.80 -7.40 -0.58
N ASP A 168 15.09 -7.62 -0.75
CA ASP A 168 15.65 -7.91 -2.07
C ASP A 168 15.46 -9.41 -2.36
N TYR A 169 14.97 -9.75 -3.55
CA TYR A 169 14.75 -11.13 -4.00
C TYR A 169 15.36 -11.36 -5.39
N CYS A 170 16.15 -12.43 -5.54
CA CYS A 170 16.64 -12.88 -6.85
C CYS A 170 15.88 -14.13 -7.32
N ALA A 171 14.90 -13.94 -8.21
CA ALA A 171 14.10 -15.03 -8.79
C ALA A 171 14.91 -16.08 -9.57
N ALA A 172 16.17 -15.79 -9.94
CA ALA A 172 17.07 -16.73 -10.61
C ALA A 172 17.78 -17.71 -9.65
N THR A 173 17.99 -17.34 -8.39
CA THR A 173 18.65 -18.18 -7.37
C THR A 173 17.72 -18.64 -6.25
N GLY A 174 16.60 -17.95 -6.06
CA GLY A 174 15.70 -18.14 -4.92
C GLY A 174 16.13 -17.36 -3.66
N GLU A 175 17.24 -16.63 -3.71
CA GLU A 175 17.83 -15.96 -2.55
C GLU A 175 17.08 -14.67 -2.19
N MET A 176 16.90 -14.45 -0.87
CA MET A 176 16.30 -13.25 -0.30
C MET A 176 17.12 -12.70 0.87
N GLY A 177 17.05 -11.39 1.08
CA GLY A 177 17.65 -10.69 2.21
C GLY A 177 17.01 -9.33 2.44
N ALA A 178 17.32 -8.68 3.56
CA ALA A 178 16.79 -7.34 3.87
C ALA A 178 17.27 -6.27 2.87
N HIS A 179 18.45 -6.49 2.28
CA HIS A 179 19.09 -5.65 1.27
C HIS A 179 20.31 -6.40 0.69
N GLY A 180 20.76 -6.03 -0.51
CA GLY A 180 22.10 -6.38 -1.03
C GLY A 180 22.22 -7.76 -1.70
N VAL A 181 21.10 -8.43 -2.00
CA VAL A 181 21.13 -9.71 -2.75
C VAL A 181 21.67 -9.48 -4.17
N ALA A 182 22.60 -10.33 -4.61
CA ALA A 182 23.23 -10.19 -5.91
C ALA A 182 22.22 -10.40 -7.06
N ASN A 183 22.00 -9.38 -7.88
CA ASN A 183 20.90 -9.32 -8.87
C ASN A 183 19.50 -9.46 -8.26
N GLY A 184 19.36 -9.18 -6.96
CA GLY A 184 18.06 -9.04 -6.31
C GLY A 184 17.30 -7.83 -6.86
N GLN A 185 15.98 -7.89 -6.74
CA GLN A 185 15.07 -6.77 -6.97
C GLN A 185 14.26 -6.51 -5.70
N PRO A 186 13.83 -5.26 -5.42
CA PRO A 186 13.02 -4.96 -4.25
C PRO A 186 11.59 -5.50 -4.40
N TRP A 187 11.18 -6.34 -3.45
CA TRP A 187 9.85 -6.98 -3.39
C TRP A 187 9.16 -6.67 -2.07
N LEU A 188 7.83 -6.52 -2.11
CA LEU A 188 7.00 -6.34 -0.92
C LEU A 188 6.29 -7.66 -0.57
N VAL A 189 6.85 -8.44 0.33
CA VAL A 189 6.23 -9.69 0.81
C VAL A 189 5.18 -9.34 1.86
N LYS A 190 3.91 -9.71 1.64
CA LYS A 190 2.86 -9.65 2.66
C LYS A 190 2.64 -11.02 3.30
N PHE A 191 2.28 -11.02 4.57
CA PHE A 191 1.86 -12.20 5.33
C PHE A 191 0.38 -12.08 5.72
N GLN A 192 -0.25 -13.19 6.11
CA GLN A 192 -1.62 -13.16 6.63
C GLN A 192 -1.72 -12.39 7.96
N SER A 193 -2.91 -11.85 8.25
CA SER A 193 -3.23 -11.25 9.55
C SER A 193 -3.50 -12.32 10.62
N GLN A 194 -3.44 -11.93 11.89
CA GLN A 194 -3.85 -12.79 13.00
C GLN A 194 -5.30 -13.25 12.82
N GLY A 195 -5.51 -14.56 12.71
CA GLY A 195 -6.83 -15.19 12.50
C GLY A 195 -7.21 -15.42 11.04
N GLU A 196 -6.49 -14.82 10.07
CA GLU A 196 -6.63 -15.19 8.66
C GLU A 196 -5.98 -16.57 8.41
N HIS A 197 -6.61 -17.38 7.56
CA HIS A 197 -6.00 -18.64 7.10
C HIS A 197 -4.91 -18.34 6.06
N LYS A 198 -3.87 -19.18 5.96
CA LYS A 198 -2.75 -18.97 5.00
C LYS A 198 -3.19 -18.80 3.55
N GLU A 199 -4.37 -19.34 3.25
CA GLU A 199 -4.98 -19.22 1.94
C GLU A 199 -5.36 -17.80 1.57
N VAL A 200 -5.56 -16.84 2.49
CA VAL A 200 -5.83 -15.44 2.10
C VAL A 200 -4.77 -14.93 1.11
N CYS A 201 -3.57 -15.50 1.22
CA CYS A 201 -2.41 -15.20 0.42
C CYS A 201 -2.30 -16.02 -0.90
N ILE A 202 -2.77 -17.28 -1.00
CA ILE A 202 -2.88 -17.95 -2.34
C ILE A 202 -4.13 -17.50 -3.07
N ILE A 203 -5.20 -17.22 -2.32
CA ILE A 203 -6.38 -16.50 -2.77
C ILE A 203 -5.89 -15.22 -3.40
N GLU A 204 -5.07 -14.43 -2.71
CA GLU A 204 -4.31 -13.36 -3.35
C GLU A 204 -3.57 -13.80 -4.64
N ASN A 205 -2.79 -14.88 -4.76
CA ASN A 205 -2.05 -15.18 -6.02
C ASN A 205 -2.91 -15.56 -7.25
N CYS A 206 -4.04 -16.24 -7.08
CA CYS A 206 -4.93 -16.82 -8.12
C CYS A 206 -5.56 -15.84 -9.16
N TYR A 207 -5.04 -14.64 -9.26
CA TYR A 207 -5.85 -13.46 -9.00
C TYR A 207 -5.20 -12.24 -9.67
N ALA A 208 -3.90 -11.98 -9.43
CA ALA A 208 -3.09 -11.05 -10.21
C ALA A 208 -2.98 -11.55 -11.64
N GLU A 209 -2.79 -12.85 -11.77
CA GLU A 209 -3.00 -13.66 -12.98
C GLU A 209 -4.29 -13.24 -13.72
N MET A 210 -5.39 -13.07 -12.99
CA MET A 210 -6.71 -12.79 -13.57
C MET A 210 -7.01 -11.29 -13.71
N ALA A 211 -6.28 -10.41 -13.02
CA ALA A 211 -6.21 -8.99 -13.35
C ALA A 211 -5.38 -8.74 -14.62
N GLN A 212 -4.31 -9.51 -14.82
CA GLN A 212 -3.53 -9.56 -16.05
C GLN A 212 -4.37 -10.14 -17.20
N ASP A 213 -5.18 -11.20 -16.97
CA ASP A 213 -6.18 -11.69 -17.95
C ASP A 213 -7.22 -10.61 -18.31
N CYS A 214 -7.65 -9.79 -17.34
CA CYS A 214 -8.50 -8.62 -17.60
C CYS A 214 -7.78 -7.54 -18.44
N GLY A 215 -6.44 -7.57 -18.50
CA GLY A 215 -5.60 -6.58 -19.17
C GLY A 215 -5.30 -5.34 -18.33
N LEU A 216 -5.22 -5.50 -17.00
CA LEU A 216 -4.72 -4.48 -16.09
C LEU A 216 -3.19 -4.55 -15.98
N ASP A 217 -2.55 -3.38 -15.81
CA ASP A 217 -1.13 -3.29 -15.45
C ASP A 217 -0.98 -3.64 -13.96
N ILE A 218 -0.24 -4.72 -13.68
CA ILE A 218 -0.06 -5.31 -12.35
C ILE A 218 1.42 -5.68 -12.22
N PRO A 219 2.10 -5.36 -11.10
CA PRO A 219 3.48 -5.80 -10.85
C PRO A 219 3.64 -7.33 -10.90
N ALA A 220 4.89 -7.81 -11.00
CA ALA A 220 5.16 -9.23 -10.82
C ALA A 220 4.74 -9.69 -9.41
N THR A 221 4.14 -10.88 -9.32
CA THR A 221 3.64 -11.50 -8.08
C THR A 221 4.04 -12.97 -8.03
N GLU A 222 4.35 -13.49 -6.84
CA GLU A 222 4.70 -14.90 -6.63
C GLU A 222 4.25 -15.39 -5.26
N TYR A 223 3.73 -16.62 -5.21
CA TYR A 223 3.30 -17.30 -3.99
C TYR A 223 4.42 -18.16 -3.41
N PHE A 224 4.94 -17.74 -2.25
CA PHE A 224 5.88 -18.54 -1.47
C PHE A 224 5.14 -19.43 -0.47
N ASP A 225 5.21 -20.77 -0.60
CA ASP A 225 4.59 -21.71 0.35
C ASP A 225 5.43 -21.87 1.63
N ILE A 226 5.62 -20.78 2.37
CA ILE A 226 6.58 -20.64 3.48
C ILE A 226 6.42 -21.75 4.55
N SER A 227 5.21 -22.29 4.75
CA SER A 227 5.00 -23.52 5.53
C SER A 227 3.60 -24.11 5.27
N PRO A 228 3.25 -25.27 5.86
CA PRO A 228 1.86 -25.74 5.95
C PRO A 228 0.87 -24.73 6.57
N LYS A 229 1.34 -23.60 7.12
CA LYS A 229 0.55 -22.53 7.76
C LYS A 229 0.80 -21.09 7.24
N LEU A 230 1.56 -20.83 6.15
CA LEU A 230 1.95 -19.47 5.67
C LEU A 230 1.99 -19.35 4.09
N GLY A 231 1.79 -18.15 3.46
CA GLY A 231 1.70 -17.92 1.97
C GLY A 231 1.74 -16.43 1.46
N GLY A 232 1.62 -16.09 0.13
CA GLY A 232 1.61 -14.68 -0.45
C GLY A 232 0.89 -14.28 -1.82
N ASN A 233 0.16 -13.12 -1.90
CA ASN A 233 0.02 -12.04 -2.98
C ASN A 233 -0.53 -12.24 -4.45
N VAL A 234 -1.50 -11.51 -5.13
CA VAL A 234 -2.54 -10.39 -4.92
C VAL A 234 -3.73 -10.43 -6.00
N VAL A 235 -5.02 -9.99 -5.80
CA VAL A 235 -6.15 -9.52 -6.77
C VAL A 235 -7.50 -10.31 -7.19
N PHE A 236 -8.71 -10.07 -6.60
CA PHE A 236 -10.12 -10.32 -7.14
C PHE A 236 -11.19 -9.87 -6.09
N ASN A 237 -12.52 -9.88 -6.38
CA ASN A 237 -13.66 -9.51 -5.48
C ASN A 237 -13.25 -8.58 -4.33
N ASN A 238 -12.80 -7.39 -4.71
CA ASN A 238 -12.21 -6.45 -3.77
C ASN A 238 -13.20 -5.34 -3.43
N ARG A 239 -13.51 -5.22 -2.14
CA ARG A 239 -14.24 -4.12 -1.51
C ARG A 239 -13.36 -3.32 -0.54
N ASP A 240 -12.05 -3.52 -0.68
CA ASP A 240 -10.99 -2.67 -0.13
C ASP A 240 -10.48 -1.74 -1.25
N ASP A 241 -11.43 -1.10 -1.94
CA ASP A 241 -11.24 -0.19 -3.08
C ASP A 241 -11.19 1.27 -2.64
N HIS A 242 -10.64 1.53 -1.45
CA HIS A 242 -10.50 2.88 -0.89
C HIS A 242 -9.41 3.70 -1.63
N PRO A 243 -9.48 5.05 -1.63
CA PRO A 243 -8.57 5.91 -2.41
C PRO A 243 -7.06 5.65 -2.22
N LYS A 244 -6.59 5.18 -1.05
CA LYS A 244 -5.15 4.87 -0.82
C LYS A 244 -4.63 3.67 -1.65
N ASN A 245 -5.53 2.89 -2.27
CA ASN A 245 -5.19 1.79 -3.19
C ASN A 245 -5.13 2.24 -4.66
N PHE A 246 -5.20 3.56 -4.94
CA PHE A 246 -4.96 4.15 -6.24
C PHE A 246 -3.85 5.21 -6.14
N SER A 247 -2.72 4.99 -6.81
CA SER A 247 -1.61 5.94 -6.86
C SER A 247 -1.42 6.50 -8.27
N PHE A 248 -0.83 7.70 -8.34
CA PHE A 248 -0.34 8.28 -9.58
C PHE A 248 1.19 8.40 -9.52
N ARG A 249 1.85 8.12 -10.64
CA ARG A 249 3.28 8.33 -10.85
C ARG A 249 3.47 9.61 -11.64
N LEU A 250 4.37 10.47 -11.18
CA LEU A 250 4.86 11.61 -11.95
C LEU A 250 6.14 11.19 -12.68
N ASP A 251 6.20 11.41 -13.99
CA ASP A 251 7.43 11.23 -14.76
C ASP A 251 8.22 12.55 -14.88
N SER A 252 9.45 12.45 -15.41
CA SER A 252 10.38 13.57 -15.54
C SER A 252 9.93 14.64 -16.56
N GLU A 253 8.93 14.35 -17.39
CA GLU A 253 8.27 15.34 -18.24
C GLU A 253 7.15 16.09 -17.49
N ARG A 254 6.94 15.75 -16.21
CA ARG A 254 5.90 16.25 -15.30
C ARG A 254 4.49 15.81 -15.70
N HIS A 255 4.35 14.66 -16.38
CA HIS A 255 3.06 14.05 -16.67
C HIS A 255 2.65 13.06 -15.56
N TRP A 256 1.44 13.24 -15.02
CA TRP A 256 0.83 12.28 -14.11
C TRP A 256 0.24 11.10 -14.89
N LYS A 257 0.64 9.88 -14.53
CA LYS A 257 0.14 8.61 -15.07
C LYS A 257 -0.38 7.75 -13.91
N LEU A 258 -1.42 6.95 -14.12
CA LEU A 258 -1.87 6.00 -13.10
C LEU A 258 -0.74 4.99 -12.82
N SER A 259 -0.59 4.54 -11.57
CA SER A 259 0.30 3.42 -11.26
C SER A 259 -0.25 2.10 -11.83
N PRO A 260 0.59 1.04 -11.96
CA PRO A 260 0.08 -0.33 -11.91
C PRO A 260 -0.84 -0.50 -10.69
N ALA A 261 -1.86 -1.35 -10.79
CA ALA A 261 -2.78 -1.58 -9.68
C ALA A 261 -2.18 -2.56 -8.64
N TYR A 262 -2.55 -2.36 -7.37
CA TYR A 262 -1.93 -3.04 -6.22
C TYR A 262 -2.92 -3.26 -5.07
N ASP A 263 -2.53 -4.10 -4.10
CA ASP A 263 -3.25 -4.44 -2.85
C ASP A 263 -4.74 -4.79 -3.00
N LEU A 264 -5.09 -5.45 -4.09
CA LEU A 264 -6.44 -5.97 -4.32
C LEU A 264 -6.54 -7.38 -3.72
N THR A 265 -7.62 -7.76 -3.04
CA THR A 265 -7.80 -9.13 -2.52
C THR A 265 -9.26 -9.42 -2.25
N TYR A 266 -9.61 -10.67 -1.88
CA TYR A 266 -10.98 -10.97 -1.46
C TYR A 266 -11.30 -10.19 -0.19
N SER A 267 -12.08 -9.12 -0.35
CA SER A 267 -12.63 -8.34 0.74
C SER A 267 -14.16 -8.38 0.62
N PRO A 268 -14.89 -8.85 1.65
CA PRO A 268 -16.35 -8.80 1.64
C PRO A 268 -16.88 -7.37 1.78
N GLY A 269 -16.05 -6.44 2.24
CA GLY A 269 -16.38 -5.03 2.49
C GLY A 269 -17.11 -4.81 3.82
N PRO A 270 -17.05 -3.59 4.40
CA PRO A 270 -17.81 -3.24 5.60
C PRO A 270 -19.31 -3.44 5.35
N GLY A 271 -19.93 -4.37 6.09
CA GLY A 271 -21.35 -4.71 5.93
C GLY A 271 -21.76 -5.26 4.55
N GLY A 272 -20.79 -5.65 3.71
CA GLY A 272 -21.05 -6.06 2.32
C GLY A 272 -20.92 -4.93 1.28
N TYR A 273 -20.52 -3.72 1.65
CA TYR A 273 -20.40 -2.57 0.74
C TYR A 273 -18.98 -2.41 0.20
N HIS A 274 -18.84 -1.90 -1.02
CA HIS A 274 -17.63 -1.27 -1.54
C HIS A 274 -17.32 0.02 -0.75
N GLN A 275 -16.06 0.45 -0.71
CA GLN A 275 -15.65 1.71 -0.07
C GLN A 275 -15.73 2.91 -1.02
N MET A 276 -15.82 2.66 -2.33
CA MET A 276 -16.23 3.64 -3.33
C MET A 276 -17.53 3.20 -4.01
N ASP A 277 -18.46 4.13 -4.20
CA ASP A 277 -19.69 3.85 -4.96
C ASP A 277 -19.47 3.90 -6.48
N VAL A 278 -20.34 3.21 -7.21
CA VAL A 278 -20.52 3.35 -8.65
C VAL A 278 -21.88 4.01 -8.86
N MET A 279 -21.85 5.32 -9.12
CA MET A 279 -23.04 6.14 -9.41
C MET A 279 -24.09 6.15 -8.28
N GLY A 280 -23.66 6.03 -7.03
CA GLY A 280 -24.47 5.98 -5.82
C GLY A 280 -24.82 4.58 -5.32
N GLU A 281 -24.44 3.52 -6.03
CA GLU A 281 -24.63 2.12 -5.63
C GLU A 281 -23.29 1.49 -5.20
N ALA A 282 -23.26 0.78 -4.07
CA ALA A 282 -22.05 0.24 -3.46
C ALA A 282 -22.20 -1.19 -2.90
N LEU A 283 -23.40 -1.79 -2.92
CA LEU A 283 -23.68 -3.16 -2.49
C LEU A 283 -23.98 -4.07 -3.69
N ALA A 284 -24.82 -3.59 -4.61
CA ALA A 284 -25.52 -4.38 -5.62
C ALA A 284 -25.23 -3.95 -7.07
N ILE A 285 -24.16 -3.17 -7.30
CA ILE A 285 -23.70 -2.60 -8.58
C ILE A 285 -24.05 -3.48 -9.79
N THR A 286 -24.69 -2.87 -10.80
CA THR A 286 -25.17 -3.54 -12.02
C THR A 286 -24.39 -3.13 -13.27
N ARG A 287 -24.61 -3.84 -14.39
CA ARG A 287 -24.05 -3.48 -15.71
C ARG A 287 -24.36 -2.03 -16.12
N LYS A 288 -25.55 -1.54 -15.79
CA LYS A 288 -25.98 -0.18 -16.12
C LYS A 288 -25.09 0.86 -15.43
N ASP A 289 -24.85 0.67 -14.13
CA ASP A 289 -24.16 1.68 -13.31
C ASP A 289 -22.68 1.79 -13.69
N MET A 290 -22.06 0.66 -14.06
CA MET A 290 -20.72 0.61 -14.67
C MET A 290 -20.66 1.34 -16.02
N LEU A 291 -21.67 1.20 -16.87
CA LEU A 291 -21.72 1.88 -18.18
C LEU A 291 -22.05 3.38 -18.05
N ASP A 292 -22.88 3.77 -17.08
CA ASP A 292 -23.16 5.17 -16.76
C ASP A 292 -21.92 5.86 -16.18
N LEU A 293 -21.17 5.18 -15.31
CA LEU A 293 -19.86 5.66 -14.82
C LEU A 293 -18.86 5.83 -15.97
N ALA A 294 -18.75 4.83 -16.85
CA ALA A 294 -17.87 4.89 -18.01
C ALA A 294 -18.23 6.06 -18.96
N SER A 295 -19.52 6.28 -19.20
CA SER A 295 -20.04 7.41 -19.97
C SER A 295 -19.69 8.75 -19.30
N LYS A 296 -19.91 8.88 -17.99
CA LYS A 296 -19.56 10.07 -17.19
C LYS A 296 -18.05 10.34 -17.14
N ALA A 297 -17.22 9.30 -17.26
CA ALA A 297 -15.77 9.38 -17.38
C ALA A 297 -15.25 9.59 -18.82
N GLY A 298 -16.13 9.73 -19.81
CA GLY A 298 -15.77 9.95 -21.21
C GLY A 298 -15.22 8.72 -21.94
N VAL A 299 -15.39 7.52 -21.39
CA VAL A 299 -14.94 6.26 -22.00
C VAL A 299 -15.93 5.85 -23.11
N PRO A 300 -15.48 5.56 -24.35
CA PRO A 300 -16.35 5.10 -25.42
C PRO A 300 -17.15 3.84 -25.03
N ALA A 301 -18.47 3.86 -25.25
CA ALA A 301 -19.37 2.81 -24.76
C ALA A 301 -19.04 1.40 -25.28
N GLU A 302 -18.51 1.28 -26.50
CA GLU A 302 -18.01 0.02 -27.06
C GLU A 302 -16.81 -0.51 -26.26
N LYS A 303 -15.81 0.36 -26.01
CA LYS A 303 -14.63 0.04 -25.19
C LYS A 303 -15.02 -0.32 -23.76
N ALA A 304 -15.98 0.41 -23.17
CA ALA A 304 -16.49 0.12 -21.83
C ALA A 304 -17.15 -1.28 -21.74
N ARG A 305 -17.98 -1.64 -22.72
CA ARG A 305 -18.55 -2.99 -22.83
C ARG A 305 -17.48 -4.05 -23.03
N ALA A 306 -16.56 -3.86 -23.99
CA ALA A 306 -15.50 -4.84 -24.28
C ALA A 306 -14.58 -5.11 -23.08
N HIS A 307 -14.29 -4.10 -22.25
CA HIS A 307 -13.60 -4.31 -20.97
C HIS A 307 -14.48 -5.07 -19.97
N LEU A 308 -15.72 -4.61 -19.73
CA LEU A 308 -16.61 -5.22 -18.73
C LEU A 308 -16.92 -6.69 -19.06
N ASP A 309 -17.18 -7.00 -20.32
CA ASP A 309 -17.50 -8.34 -20.80
C ASP A 309 -16.29 -9.28 -20.63
N ARG A 310 -15.06 -8.82 -20.90
CA ARG A 310 -13.83 -9.54 -20.55
C ARG A 310 -13.71 -9.80 -19.04
N HIS A 311 -13.97 -8.80 -18.20
CA HIS A 311 -13.92 -8.98 -16.74
C HIS A 311 -14.98 -9.98 -16.26
N ILE A 312 -16.14 -10.06 -16.93
CA ILE A 312 -17.20 -11.04 -16.65
C ILE A 312 -16.77 -12.46 -17.05
N ASP A 313 -16.12 -12.64 -18.21
CA ASP A 313 -15.64 -13.95 -18.65
C ASP A 313 -14.53 -14.48 -17.73
N VAL A 314 -13.57 -13.63 -17.38
CA VAL A 314 -12.53 -13.91 -16.39
C VAL A 314 -13.16 -14.23 -15.01
N ALA A 315 -14.13 -13.43 -14.55
CA ALA A 315 -14.85 -13.69 -13.31
C ALA A 315 -15.70 -14.97 -13.33
N SER A 316 -16.14 -15.43 -14.50
CA SER A 316 -16.82 -16.71 -14.67
C SER A 316 -15.86 -17.91 -14.48
N GLY A 317 -14.54 -17.69 -14.57
CA GLY A 317 -13.50 -18.68 -14.29
C GLY A 317 -13.16 -18.87 -12.80
N PHE A 318 -13.59 -17.97 -11.91
CA PHE A 318 -13.14 -17.87 -10.51
C PHE A 318 -13.02 -19.21 -9.76
N ALA A 319 -14.09 -20.01 -9.77
CA ALA A 319 -14.15 -21.27 -9.04
C ALA A 319 -13.23 -22.37 -9.60
N LYS A 320 -12.69 -22.20 -10.82
CA LYS A 320 -11.70 -23.09 -11.43
C LYS A 320 -10.31 -22.74 -10.94
N THR A 321 -9.96 -21.45 -10.92
CA THR A 321 -8.61 -20.98 -10.56
C THR A 321 -8.28 -21.27 -9.10
N LEU A 322 -9.18 -20.94 -8.16
CA LEU A 322 -8.97 -21.29 -6.75
C LEU A 322 -8.81 -22.80 -6.50
N LYS A 323 -9.46 -23.65 -7.31
CA LYS A 323 -9.31 -25.12 -7.23
C LYS A 323 -7.96 -25.59 -7.78
N ALA A 324 -7.49 -24.99 -8.88
CA ALA A 324 -6.16 -25.27 -9.44
C ALA A 324 -5.05 -24.92 -8.42
N ALA A 325 -5.21 -23.80 -7.72
CA ALA A 325 -4.35 -23.37 -6.63
C ALA A 325 -4.63 -24.06 -5.26
N LYS A 326 -5.45 -25.12 -5.24
CA LYS A 326 -5.68 -26.00 -4.09
C LYS A 326 -6.32 -25.35 -2.85
N VAL A 327 -7.05 -24.24 -3.00
CA VAL A 327 -7.83 -23.62 -1.91
C VAL A 327 -8.90 -24.58 -1.39
N ARG A 328 -9.11 -24.62 -0.06
CA ARG A 328 -10.12 -25.45 0.62
C ARG A 328 -11.50 -25.37 -0.05
N PRO A 329 -12.18 -26.49 -0.31
CA PRO A 329 -13.47 -26.51 -0.99
C PRO A 329 -14.58 -25.64 -0.38
N SER A 330 -14.59 -25.44 0.95
CA SER A 330 -15.51 -24.51 1.62
C SER A 330 -15.24 -23.07 1.20
N THR A 331 -13.99 -22.62 1.34
CA THR A 331 -13.56 -21.28 0.97
C THR A 331 -13.78 -20.99 -0.52
N VAL A 332 -13.49 -21.97 -1.40
CA VAL A 332 -13.85 -21.87 -2.82
C VAL A 332 -15.36 -21.69 -3.02
N LYS A 333 -16.19 -22.51 -2.37
CA LYS A 333 -17.66 -22.47 -2.51
C LYS A 333 -18.22 -21.11 -2.07
N ASP A 334 -17.81 -20.63 -0.91
CA ASP A 334 -18.38 -19.42 -0.29
C ASP A 334 -18.01 -18.17 -1.11
N MET A 335 -16.76 -18.08 -1.57
CA MET A 335 -16.29 -16.97 -2.40
C MET A 335 -16.84 -17.04 -3.84
N ALA A 336 -16.90 -18.24 -4.43
CA ALA A 336 -17.45 -18.42 -5.77
C ALA A 336 -18.93 -18.04 -5.84
N ALA A 337 -19.73 -18.39 -4.83
CA ALA A 337 -21.13 -18.01 -4.76
C ALA A 337 -21.32 -16.47 -4.81
N GLN A 338 -20.44 -15.71 -4.15
CA GLN A 338 -20.44 -14.25 -4.19
C GLN A 338 -20.00 -13.70 -5.55
N VAL A 339 -18.95 -14.25 -6.15
CA VAL A 339 -18.46 -13.82 -7.49
C VAL A 339 -19.49 -14.15 -8.58
N GLU A 340 -20.10 -15.34 -8.56
CA GLU A 340 -21.20 -15.72 -9.44
C GLU A 340 -22.44 -14.84 -9.24
N ALA A 341 -22.72 -14.38 -8.02
CA ALA A 341 -23.77 -13.40 -7.75
C ALA A 341 -23.45 -12.02 -8.35
N ASN A 342 -22.18 -11.62 -8.38
CA ASN A 342 -21.74 -10.37 -9.03
C ASN A 342 -21.80 -10.49 -10.56
N VAL A 343 -21.27 -11.58 -11.13
CA VAL A 343 -21.36 -11.90 -12.57
C VAL A 343 -22.80 -11.86 -13.08
N ARG A 344 -23.76 -12.36 -12.30
CA ARG A 344 -25.20 -12.33 -12.65
C ARG A 344 -25.84 -10.92 -12.63
N ARG A 345 -25.23 -9.90 -12.03
CA ARG A 345 -25.69 -8.50 -12.08
C ARG A 345 -25.00 -7.66 -13.17
N LEU A 346 -23.92 -8.18 -13.73
CA LEU A 346 -23.06 -7.47 -14.70
C LEU A 346 -23.26 -7.93 -16.16
N ARG A 347 -23.96 -9.06 -16.40
CA ARG A 347 -24.33 -9.55 -17.74
C ARG A 347 -25.56 -8.83 -18.29
#